data_AF-A0A8C2SPX6-F1
#
_entry.id   AF-A0A8C2SPX6-F1
#
_cell.length_a   1.000
_cell.length_b   1.000
_cell.length_c   1.000
_cell.angle_alpha   90.00
_cell.angle_beta   90.00
_cell.angle_gamma   90.00
#
_symmetry.space_group_name_H-M   'P 1'
#
loop_
_entity.id
_entity.type
_entity.pdbx_description
1 polymer ?
#
loop_
_entity_poly.entity_id
_entity_poly.type
_entity_poly.pdbx_seq_one_letter_code
_entity_poly.pdbx_strand_id
1 'polypeptide(L)'
;QGDVRLINCRSWGGQSSNGGGGLGASQMGGNMGRGSEASGSGYGEGVGGITNGGRGLREGEGELDYYDSPSVNSRCQKICDQWDVLGSLTHSRREALEKLLETIDQLHLEYAKRAAPFNNWMEGAMEDLQDMFIVHTIEEIEGLMAAHEQFKATLPDADKERAAILGIQREAQRVGETHGIKMAANNPYSAVTPQLINAKWDRVQQLVPQRDAALQDEQNRQQCNERLRRQFAAQANVVGPWIQNKMEEIGRISLELHGTLEDQLQQLQLYERSIVEYKPNLELLEQQHQLGQEALIFDNKHSNYTMEVSGAHRGQCVGLGGDIWGWGEPPIMQEFRASFNHFDKDHCGSLGPEEFKACLISLGYDVENDRQ
;
A
#
# COMPACT_ATOMS: atom_id res chain seq x y z
N GLN A 1 -2.40 13.20 -10.64
CA GLN A 1 -2.61 11.84 -11.16
C GLN A 1 -1.49 10.97 -10.61
N GLY A 2 -1.70 10.46 -9.38
CA GLY A 2 -0.90 9.37 -8.84
C GLY A 2 -1.82 8.17 -8.78
N ASP A 3 -1.47 7.08 -9.48
CA ASP A 3 -2.17 5.81 -9.36
C ASP A 3 -1.92 5.27 -7.95
N VAL A 4 -2.88 5.46 -7.04
CA VAL A 4 -2.91 4.76 -5.76
C VAL A 4 -3.31 3.32 -6.08
N ARG A 5 -2.34 2.42 -6.16
CA ARG A 5 -2.63 0.98 -6.21
C ARG A 5 -3.11 0.57 -4.82
N LEU A 6 -4.43 0.40 -4.70
CA LEU A 6 -5.01 -0.29 -3.55
C LEU A 6 -4.43 -1.70 -3.51
N ILE A 7 -3.99 -2.12 -2.33
CA ILE A 7 -3.57 -3.50 -2.03
C ILE A 7 -4.60 -4.43 -2.65
N ASN A 8 -4.14 -5.38 -3.46
CA ASN A 8 -5.02 -6.27 -4.20
C ASN A 8 -5.62 -7.28 -3.21
N CYS A 9 -6.71 -6.90 -2.54
CA CYS A 9 -7.47 -7.72 -1.60
C CYS A 9 -8.23 -8.85 -2.31
N ARG A 10 -7.53 -9.70 -3.10
CA ARG A 10 -8.08 -10.98 -3.52
C ARG A 10 -8.17 -11.85 -2.27
N SER A 11 -9.37 -11.89 -1.68
CA SER A 11 -9.71 -12.81 -0.62
C SER A 11 -9.26 -14.22 -1.02
N TRP A 12 -8.64 -14.95 -0.10
CA TRP A 12 -8.40 -16.38 -0.24
C TRP A 12 -9.76 -17.12 -0.07
N GLY A 13 -10.63 -16.91 -1.04
CA GLY A 13 -12.05 -17.27 -1.03
C GLY A 13 -12.52 -17.49 -2.46
N GLY A 14 -12.35 -18.73 -2.92
CA GLY A 14 -13.07 -19.30 -4.06
C GLY A 14 -12.87 -18.62 -5.42
N GLN A 15 -11.84 -19.05 -6.16
CA GLN A 15 -11.93 -19.12 -7.62
C GLN A 15 -11.56 -20.52 -8.10
N SER A 16 -12.56 -21.39 -8.12
CA SER A 16 -12.61 -22.50 -9.06
C SER A 16 -13.12 -21.99 -10.40
N SER A 17 -12.39 -22.34 -11.46
CA SER A 17 -12.78 -22.43 -12.87
C SER A 17 -12.68 -21.20 -13.80
N ASN A 18 -12.00 -21.51 -14.92
CA ASN A 18 -12.04 -20.95 -16.27
C ASN A 18 -11.28 -19.67 -16.62
N GLY A 19 -10.24 -19.86 -17.44
CA GLY A 19 -9.57 -18.83 -18.23
C GLY A 19 -8.32 -19.39 -18.90
N GLY A 20 -8.49 -20.03 -20.07
CA GLY A 20 -7.38 -20.47 -20.91
C GLY A 20 -6.59 -19.29 -21.49
N GLY A 21 -5.28 -19.48 -21.62
CA GLY A 21 -4.37 -18.54 -22.27
C GLY A 21 -2.95 -19.10 -22.17
N GLY A 22 -2.45 -19.62 -23.29
CA GLY A 22 -1.16 -20.30 -23.37
C GLY A 22 0.04 -19.37 -23.49
N LEU A 23 1.18 -20.04 -23.75
CA LEU A 23 2.57 -19.54 -23.96
C LEU A 23 3.38 -19.43 -22.65
N GLY A 24 4.60 -19.96 -22.53
CA GLY A 24 5.41 -20.74 -23.46
C GLY A 24 6.52 -21.47 -22.68
N ALA A 25 6.57 -22.80 -22.81
CA ALA A 25 7.65 -23.61 -22.29
C ALA A 25 8.82 -23.58 -23.28
N SER A 26 9.89 -22.85 -22.91
CA SER A 26 11.15 -22.89 -23.62
C SER A 26 11.80 -24.26 -23.45
N GLN A 27 12.16 -24.86 -24.59
CA GLN A 27 13.04 -26.02 -24.68
C GLN A 27 14.35 -25.75 -23.95
N MET A 28 14.67 -26.61 -22.98
CA MET A 28 16.05 -26.88 -22.55
C MET A 28 16.23 -28.40 -22.59
N GLY A 29 16.74 -28.87 -23.73
CA GLY A 29 17.21 -30.24 -23.88
C GLY A 29 18.48 -30.44 -23.07
N GLY A 30 18.52 -31.52 -22.30
CA GLY A 30 19.64 -31.89 -21.44
C GLY A 30 19.64 -33.38 -21.17
N ASN A 31 19.91 -34.13 -22.25
CA ASN A 31 20.47 -35.49 -22.31
C ASN A 31 20.74 -36.19 -20.94
N MET A 32 19.90 -37.18 -20.58
CA MET A 32 20.31 -38.26 -19.68
C MET A 32 19.95 -39.62 -20.28
N GLY A 33 20.98 -40.29 -20.76
CA GLY A 33 21.25 -41.71 -20.49
C GLY A 33 20.15 -42.69 -20.83
N ARG A 34 20.27 -43.29 -22.03
CA ARG A 34 19.76 -44.62 -22.34
C ARG A 34 20.04 -45.58 -21.17
N GLY A 35 18.97 -46.12 -20.60
CA GLY A 35 19.01 -47.21 -19.63
C GLY A 35 17.82 -48.14 -19.90
N SER A 36 18.05 -49.10 -20.80
CA SER A 36 17.24 -50.29 -21.07
C SER A 36 15.72 -50.15 -21.05
N GLU A 37 15.15 -49.96 -22.24
CA GLU A 37 13.91 -50.65 -22.61
C GLU A 37 14.16 -52.17 -22.53
N ALA A 38 13.92 -52.75 -21.37
CA ALA A 38 13.65 -54.17 -21.26
C ALA A 38 12.19 -54.36 -21.61
N SER A 39 11.97 -54.93 -22.80
CA SER A 39 10.69 -55.38 -23.35
C SER A 39 9.86 -56.10 -22.28
N GLY A 40 8.87 -55.40 -21.72
CA GLY A 40 7.86 -55.96 -20.83
C GLY A 40 6.73 -56.62 -21.62
N SER A 41 7.07 -57.52 -22.53
CA SER A 41 6.13 -58.42 -23.19
C SER A 41 6.67 -59.83 -22.97
N GLY A 42 5.97 -60.67 -22.21
CA GLY A 42 6.33 -62.09 -22.09
C GLY A 42 6.36 -62.72 -20.69
N TYR A 43 5.88 -62.06 -19.63
CA TYR A 43 5.75 -62.72 -18.30
C TYR A 43 4.31 -63.13 -17.94
N GLY A 44 3.37 -63.03 -18.88
CA GLY A 44 2.01 -63.57 -18.72
C GLY A 44 1.84 -64.98 -19.29
N GLU A 45 2.57 -65.32 -20.35
CA GLU A 45 2.41 -66.61 -21.06
C GLU A 45 3.27 -67.75 -20.47
N GLY A 46 4.31 -67.43 -19.68
CA GLY A 46 5.13 -68.44 -19.01
C GLY A 46 4.51 -69.04 -17.73
N VAL A 47 3.48 -68.39 -17.17
CA VAL A 47 2.88 -68.79 -15.88
C VAL A 47 2.12 -70.11 -16.01
N GLY A 48 1.46 -70.34 -17.15
CA GLY A 48 0.76 -71.59 -17.44
C GLY A 48 1.69 -72.74 -17.86
N GLY A 49 2.86 -72.44 -18.41
CA GLY A 49 3.77 -73.43 -19.01
C GLY A 49 4.42 -74.37 -18.00
N ILE A 50 4.81 -73.87 -16.82
CA ILE A 50 5.45 -74.69 -15.77
C ILE A 50 4.41 -75.52 -15.01
N THR A 51 3.25 -74.94 -14.71
CA THR A 51 2.14 -75.67 -14.09
C THR A 51 1.53 -76.72 -15.01
N ASN A 52 1.46 -76.46 -16.32
CA ASN A 52 0.97 -77.42 -17.30
C ASN A 52 2.04 -78.46 -17.68
N GLY A 53 3.32 -78.10 -17.68
CA GLY A 53 4.43 -79.04 -17.83
C GLY A 53 4.57 -80.00 -16.65
N GLY A 54 4.42 -79.52 -15.41
CA GLY A 54 4.38 -80.36 -14.21
C GLY A 54 3.15 -81.25 -14.14
N ARG A 55 1.98 -80.76 -14.58
CA ARG A 55 0.76 -81.58 -14.74
C ARG A 55 0.87 -82.61 -15.87
N GLY A 56 1.52 -82.26 -16.99
CA GLY A 56 1.76 -83.19 -18.10
C GLY A 56 2.79 -84.28 -17.80
N LEU A 57 3.84 -83.97 -17.01
CA LEU A 57 4.76 -84.97 -16.47
C LEU A 57 4.06 -85.96 -15.53
N ARG A 58 3.11 -85.48 -14.72
CA ARG A 58 2.28 -86.28 -13.82
C ARG A 58 1.36 -87.25 -14.57
N GLU A 59 0.83 -86.83 -15.72
CA GLU A 59 0.00 -87.65 -16.60
C GLU A 59 0.84 -88.71 -17.35
N GLY A 60 2.02 -88.34 -17.87
CA GLY A 60 2.90 -89.26 -18.59
C GLY A 60 3.61 -90.32 -17.72
N GLU A 61 4.00 -90.00 -16.48
CA GLU A 61 4.65 -90.96 -15.56
C GLU A 61 3.66 -91.91 -14.87
N GLY A 62 2.38 -91.51 -14.77
CA GLY A 62 1.29 -92.39 -14.30
C GLY A 62 0.92 -93.49 -15.31
N GLU A 63 1.16 -93.27 -16.61
CA GLU A 63 0.92 -94.24 -17.68
C GLU A 63 2.05 -95.27 -17.86
N LEU A 64 3.24 -95.02 -17.29
CA LEU A 64 4.44 -95.86 -17.43
C LEU A 64 4.78 -96.74 -16.20
N ASP A 65 3.91 -96.74 -15.18
CA ASP A 65 4.03 -97.51 -13.93
C ASP A 65 5.42 -97.44 -13.27
N TYR A 66 5.99 -96.23 -13.22
CA TYR A 66 7.30 -95.97 -12.63
C TYR A 66 7.27 -96.14 -11.10
N TYR A 67 8.17 -96.98 -10.56
CA TYR A 67 8.13 -97.44 -9.16
C TYR A 67 8.21 -96.34 -8.09
N ASP A 68 8.83 -95.19 -8.38
CA ASP A 68 8.93 -94.03 -7.47
C ASP A 68 8.06 -92.84 -7.89
N SER A 69 7.10 -93.09 -8.80
CA SER A 69 6.11 -92.11 -9.26
C SER A 69 5.39 -91.38 -8.10
N PRO A 70 5.02 -92.04 -6.98
CA PRO A 70 4.40 -91.33 -5.84
C PRO A 70 5.29 -90.25 -5.21
N SER A 71 6.60 -90.50 -5.09
CA SER A 71 7.57 -89.56 -4.50
C SER A 71 7.83 -88.38 -5.44
N VAL A 72 8.04 -88.66 -6.74
CA VAL A 72 8.23 -87.64 -7.77
C VAL A 72 6.99 -86.76 -7.91
N ASN A 73 5.79 -87.35 -7.94
CA ASN A 73 4.53 -86.62 -7.99
C ASN A 73 4.30 -85.76 -6.74
N SER A 74 4.66 -86.25 -5.55
CA SER A 74 4.58 -85.45 -4.31
C SER A 74 5.53 -84.25 -4.35
N ARG A 75 6.75 -84.43 -4.87
CA ARG A 75 7.72 -83.35 -5.06
C ARG A 75 7.25 -82.35 -6.13
N CYS A 76 6.73 -82.84 -7.25
CA CYS A 76 6.17 -82.00 -8.31
C CYS A 76 4.99 -81.17 -7.78
N GLN A 77 4.11 -81.76 -6.98
CA GLN A 77 3.00 -81.04 -6.35
C GLN A 77 3.50 -79.90 -5.46
N LYS A 78 4.49 -80.17 -4.58
CA LYS A 78 5.08 -79.12 -3.72
C LYS A 78 5.69 -77.97 -4.54
N ILE A 79 6.31 -78.27 -5.68
CA ILE A 79 6.88 -77.26 -6.57
C ILE A 79 5.76 -76.44 -7.24
N CYS A 80 4.70 -77.09 -7.74
CA CYS A 80 3.54 -76.40 -8.30
C CYS A 80 2.86 -75.50 -7.25
N ASP A 81 2.63 -76.01 -6.03
CA ASP A 81 2.01 -75.24 -4.95
C ASP A 81 2.87 -74.02 -4.57
N GLN A 82 4.19 -74.19 -4.48
CA GLN A 82 5.12 -73.08 -4.22
C GLN A 82 5.15 -72.07 -5.37
N TRP A 83 5.03 -72.54 -6.62
CA TRP A 83 4.99 -71.68 -7.81
C TRP A 83 3.71 -70.83 -7.85
N ASP A 84 2.56 -71.43 -7.52
CA ASP A 84 1.28 -70.72 -7.43
C ASP A 84 1.30 -69.67 -6.31
N VAL A 85 1.88 -70.01 -5.15
CA VAL A 85 2.10 -69.07 -4.04
C VAL A 85 3.04 -67.94 -4.46
N LEU A 86 4.15 -68.24 -5.14
CA LEU A 86 5.07 -67.23 -5.64
C LEU A 86 4.40 -66.28 -6.65
N GLY A 87 3.58 -66.82 -7.55
CA GLY A 87 2.82 -66.04 -8.52
C GLY A 87 1.86 -65.07 -7.84
N SER A 88 1.07 -65.55 -6.87
CA SER A 88 0.15 -64.70 -6.10
C SER A 88 0.86 -63.63 -5.26
N LEU A 89 1.96 -63.98 -4.58
CA LEU A 89 2.78 -63.03 -3.82
C LEU A 89 3.39 -61.95 -4.72
N THR A 90 3.86 -62.33 -5.91
CA THR A 90 4.44 -61.38 -6.88
C THR A 90 3.40 -60.42 -7.42
N HIS A 91 2.21 -60.93 -7.76
CA HIS A 91 1.10 -60.09 -8.22
C HIS A 91 0.65 -59.11 -7.13
N SER A 92 0.45 -59.60 -5.90
CA SER A 92 0.07 -58.77 -4.75
C SER A 92 1.11 -57.68 -4.45
N ARG A 93 2.40 -58.02 -4.51
CA ARG A 93 3.49 -57.04 -4.32
C ARG A 93 3.48 -55.97 -5.41
N ARG A 94 3.30 -56.36 -6.67
CA ARG A 94 3.25 -55.41 -7.80
C ARG A 94 2.11 -54.41 -7.64
N GLU A 95 0.91 -54.91 -7.36
CA GLU A 95 -0.27 -54.06 -7.19
C GLU A 95 -0.11 -53.09 -6.00
N ALA A 96 0.47 -53.56 -4.89
CA ALA A 96 0.76 -52.71 -3.74
C ALA A 96 1.78 -51.60 -4.06
N LEU A 97 2.82 -51.90 -4.85
CA LEU A 97 3.83 -50.91 -5.26
C LEU A 97 3.27 -49.90 -6.26
N GLU A 98 2.47 -50.34 -7.23
CA GLU A 98 1.83 -49.44 -8.21
C GLU A 98 0.91 -48.44 -7.50
N LYS A 99 0.01 -48.92 -6.62
CA LYS A 99 -0.88 -48.04 -5.83
C LYS A 99 -0.12 -47.06 -4.94
N LEU A 100 1.00 -47.50 -4.37
CA LEU A 100 1.84 -46.65 -3.52
C LEU A 100 2.48 -45.52 -4.32
N LEU A 101 3.05 -45.83 -5.48
CA LEU A 101 3.67 -44.84 -6.37
C LEU A 101 2.63 -43.85 -6.89
N GLU A 102 1.43 -44.32 -7.28
CA GLU A 102 0.31 -43.46 -7.66
C GLU A 102 -0.10 -42.50 -6.53
N THR A 103 -0.14 -42.99 -5.30
CA THR A 103 -0.49 -42.16 -4.13
C THR A 103 0.54 -41.05 -3.90
N ILE A 104 1.83 -41.38 -3.97
CA ILE A 104 2.93 -40.41 -3.82
C ILE A 104 2.91 -39.38 -4.95
N ASP A 105 2.71 -39.83 -6.19
CA ASP A 105 2.63 -38.96 -7.35
C ASP A 105 1.47 -37.96 -7.24
N GLN A 106 0.30 -38.45 -6.83
CA GLN A 106 -0.88 -37.62 -6.61
C GLN A 106 -0.66 -36.56 -5.51
N LEU A 107 0.01 -36.91 -4.41
CA LEU A 107 0.38 -35.96 -3.36
C LEU A 107 1.35 -34.90 -3.86
N HIS A 108 2.37 -35.29 -4.65
CA HIS A 108 3.29 -34.33 -5.27
C HIS A 108 2.57 -33.38 -6.24
N LEU A 109 1.64 -33.89 -7.04
CA LEU A 109 0.85 -33.07 -7.96
C LEU A 109 -0.08 -32.11 -7.21
N GLU A 110 -0.73 -32.56 -6.13
CA GLU A 110 -1.59 -31.71 -5.30
C GLU A 110 -0.80 -30.59 -4.64
N TYR A 111 0.38 -30.90 -4.08
CA TYR A 111 1.28 -29.89 -3.54
C TYR A 111 1.63 -28.85 -4.60
N ALA A 112 2.03 -29.27 -5.80
CA ALA A 112 2.41 -28.35 -6.87
C ALA A 112 1.28 -27.41 -7.28
N LYS A 113 0.06 -27.96 -7.40
CA LYS A 113 -1.16 -27.20 -7.76
C LYS A 113 -1.51 -26.11 -6.73
N ARG A 114 -1.27 -26.36 -5.45
CA ARG A 114 -1.59 -25.41 -4.37
C ARG A 114 -0.43 -24.45 -4.07
N ALA A 115 0.80 -24.95 -4.10
CA ALA A 115 2.01 -24.18 -3.81
C ALA A 115 2.25 -23.06 -4.83
N ALA A 116 1.98 -23.29 -6.12
CA ALA A 116 2.18 -22.27 -7.16
C ALA A 116 1.34 -20.99 -6.97
N PRO A 117 -0.01 -21.06 -6.87
CA PRO A 117 -0.81 -19.87 -6.62
C PRO A 117 -0.56 -19.25 -5.24
N PHE A 118 -0.29 -20.07 -4.21
CA PHE A 118 0.06 -19.56 -2.89
C PHE A 118 1.40 -18.79 -2.90
N ASN A 119 2.39 -19.29 -3.63
CA ASN A 119 3.66 -18.61 -3.82
C ASN A 119 3.49 -17.26 -4.54
N ASN A 120 2.66 -17.20 -5.58
CA ASN A 120 2.38 -15.95 -6.29
C ASN A 120 1.61 -14.96 -5.41
N TRP A 121 0.69 -15.44 -4.57
CA TRP A 121 0.01 -14.60 -3.59
C TRP A 121 0.99 -14.00 -2.58
N MET A 122 1.95 -14.78 -2.06
CA MET A 122 2.97 -14.25 -1.14
C MET A 122 3.86 -13.20 -1.79
N GLU A 123 4.26 -13.39 -3.05
CA GLU A 123 5.05 -12.38 -3.80
C GLU A 123 4.26 -11.07 -3.97
N GLY A 124 3.01 -11.16 -4.43
CA GLY A 124 2.15 -9.99 -4.56
C GLY A 124 1.89 -9.28 -3.23
N ALA A 125 1.70 -10.04 -2.15
CA ALA A 125 1.55 -9.47 -0.81
C ALA A 125 2.83 -8.74 -0.34
N MET A 126 4.02 -9.28 -0.63
CA MET A 126 5.28 -8.59 -0.31
C MET A 126 5.44 -7.30 -1.11
N GLU A 127 5.10 -7.31 -2.41
CA GLU A 127 5.11 -6.10 -3.24
C GLU A 127 4.15 -5.04 -2.69
N ASP A 128 2.90 -5.41 -2.41
CA ASP A 128 1.86 -4.50 -1.90
C ASP A 128 2.24 -3.90 -0.52
N LEU A 129 2.85 -4.69 0.38
CA LEU A 129 3.29 -4.21 1.69
C LEU A 129 4.44 -3.20 1.59
N GLN A 130 5.28 -3.32 0.56
CA GLN A 130 6.43 -2.45 0.33
C GLN A 130 6.12 -1.28 -0.61
N ASP A 131 4.90 -1.21 -1.16
CA ASP A 131 4.53 -0.17 -2.12
C ASP A 131 4.55 1.23 -1.49
N MET A 132 5.13 2.20 -2.19
CA MET A 132 5.22 3.57 -1.70
C MET A 132 3.89 4.28 -1.92
N PHE A 133 3.36 4.95 -0.90
CA PHE A 133 2.11 5.70 -0.97
C PHE A 133 2.34 7.20 -0.75
N ILE A 134 1.52 8.02 -1.40
CA ILE A 134 1.49 9.48 -1.23
C ILE A 134 0.03 9.85 -0.97
N VAL A 135 -0.21 10.49 0.18
CA VAL A 135 -1.53 10.93 0.62
C VAL A 135 -1.48 12.40 1.06
N HIS A 136 -2.58 13.12 0.89
CA HIS A 136 -2.70 14.54 1.20
C HIS A 136 -3.86 14.86 2.15
N THR A 137 -4.70 13.86 2.44
CA THR A 137 -5.86 13.99 3.33
C THR A 137 -5.93 12.85 4.36
N ILE A 138 -6.65 13.12 5.45
CA ILE A 138 -6.94 12.12 6.49
C ILE A 138 -7.79 10.97 5.91
N GLU A 139 -8.74 11.28 5.04
CA GLU A 139 -9.66 10.30 4.45
C GLU A 139 -8.90 9.29 3.57
N GLU A 140 -7.89 9.73 2.81
CA GLU A 140 -7.04 8.86 1.99
C GLU A 140 -6.22 7.87 2.83
N ILE A 141 -5.59 8.35 3.91
CA ILE A 141 -4.80 7.46 4.79
C ILE A 141 -5.69 6.50 5.59
N GLU A 142 -6.87 6.93 6.03
CA GLU A 142 -7.85 6.05 6.66
C GLU A 142 -8.33 4.95 5.70
N GLY A 143 -8.51 5.27 4.42
CA GLY A 143 -8.80 4.28 3.38
C GLY A 143 -7.69 3.24 3.21
N LEU A 144 -6.43 3.67 3.19
CA LEU A 144 -5.27 2.76 3.12
C LEU A 144 -5.15 1.89 4.37
N MET A 145 -5.37 2.44 5.56
CA MET A 145 -5.39 1.69 6.82
C MET A 145 -6.50 0.64 6.82
N ALA A 146 -7.72 1.00 6.38
CA ALA A 146 -8.83 0.07 6.28
C ALA A 146 -8.56 -1.08 5.29
N ALA A 147 -7.95 -0.78 4.14
CA ALA A 147 -7.52 -1.81 3.19
C ALA A 147 -6.46 -2.74 3.80
N HIS A 148 -5.51 -2.20 4.56
CA HIS A 148 -4.50 -2.99 5.25
C HIS A 148 -5.10 -3.88 6.35
N GLU A 149 -6.09 -3.39 7.11
CA GLU A 149 -6.83 -4.21 8.08
C GLU A 149 -7.59 -5.37 7.40
N GLN A 150 -8.21 -5.11 6.24
CA GLN A 150 -8.85 -6.18 5.46
C GLN A 150 -7.83 -7.22 4.99
N PHE A 151 -6.64 -6.80 4.54
CA PHE A 151 -5.56 -7.71 4.21
C PHE A 151 -5.13 -8.55 5.43
N LYS A 152 -4.92 -7.92 6.60
CA LYS A 152 -4.58 -8.63 7.84
C LYS A 152 -5.63 -9.68 8.22
N ALA A 153 -6.91 -9.39 8.00
CA ALA A 153 -7.99 -10.34 8.24
C ALA A 153 -7.91 -11.61 7.36
N THR A 154 -7.21 -11.57 6.22
CA THR A 154 -6.99 -12.75 5.36
C THR A 154 -5.80 -13.61 5.77
N LEU A 155 -4.87 -13.08 6.60
CA LEU A 155 -3.67 -13.80 7.02
C LEU A 155 -3.94 -15.13 7.75
N PRO A 156 -4.94 -15.24 8.65
CA PRO A 156 -5.24 -16.52 9.30
C PRO A 156 -5.67 -17.62 8.32
N ASP A 157 -6.41 -17.26 7.28
CA ASP A 157 -6.83 -18.21 6.24
C ASP A 157 -5.67 -18.58 5.31
N ALA A 158 -4.80 -17.62 5.00
CA ALA A 158 -3.55 -17.88 4.30
C ALA A 158 -2.61 -18.81 5.10
N ASP A 159 -2.56 -18.69 6.43
CA ASP A 159 -1.76 -19.58 7.28
C ASP A 159 -2.34 -21.00 7.33
N LYS A 160 -3.68 -21.15 7.32
CA LYS A 160 -4.32 -22.48 7.16
C LYS A 160 -3.94 -23.11 5.83
N GLU A 161 -3.93 -22.34 4.75
CA GLU A 161 -3.51 -22.83 3.45
C GLU A 161 -2.04 -23.27 3.46
N ARG A 162 -1.15 -22.45 4.03
CA ARG A 162 0.27 -22.80 4.23
C ARG A 162 0.39 -24.13 4.99
N ALA A 163 -0.31 -24.27 6.11
CA ALA A 163 -0.28 -25.47 6.93
C ALA A 163 -0.75 -26.71 6.16
N ALA A 164 -1.80 -26.57 5.34
CA ALA A 164 -2.33 -27.65 4.50
C ALA A 164 -1.35 -28.05 3.38
N ILE A 165 -0.73 -27.08 2.69
CA ILE A 165 0.32 -27.34 1.68
C ILE A 165 1.51 -28.09 2.30
N LEU A 166 2.00 -27.61 3.45
CA LEU A 166 3.08 -28.28 4.19
C LEU A 166 2.64 -29.65 4.75
N GLY A 167 1.35 -29.84 5.00
CA GLY A 167 0.77 -31.11 5.40
C GLY A 167 0.85 -32.16 4.30
N ILE A 168 0.54 -31.80 3.05
CA ILE A 168 0.65 -32.70 1.89
C ILE A 168 2.09 -33.19 1.71
N GLN A 169 3.06 -32.29 1.83
CA GLN A 169 4.48 -32.67 1.73
C GLN A 169 4.90 -33.63 2.85
N ARG A 170 4.47 -33.35 4.09
CA ARG A 170 4.75 -34.24 5.24
C ARG A 170 4.14 -35.62 5.06
N GLU A 171 2.93 -35.68 4.49
CA GLU A 171 2.27 -36.95 4.20
C GLU A 171 3.01 -37.73 3.11
N ALA A 172 3.45 -37.07 2.03
CA ALA A 172 4.25 -37.70 0.98
C ALA A 172 5.57 -38.28 1.54
N GLN A 173 6.24 -37.55 2.43
CA GLN A 173 7.44 -38.02 3.13
C GLN A 173 7.15 -39.21 4.04
N ARG A 174 6.08 -39.13 4.86
CA ARG A 174 5.67 -40.20 5.78
C ARG A 174 5.37 -41.50 5.04
N VAL A 175 4.66 -41.41 3.91
CA VAL A 175 4.34 -42.57 3.05
C VAL A 175 5.62 -43.17 2.46
N GLY A 176 6.54 -42.34 1.96
CA GLY A 176 7.84 -42.80 1.45
C GLY A 176 8.68 -43.51 2.52
N GLU A 177 8.79 -42.93 3.71
CA GLU A 177 9.55 -43.48 4.84
C GLU A 177 8.96 -44.80 5.35
N THR A 178 7.64 -44.88 5.50
CA THR A 178 6.94 -46.08 6.01
C THR A 178 7.18 -47.30 5.11
N HIS A 179 7.34 -47.08 3.80
CA HIS A 179 7.59 -48.14 2.83
C HIS A 179 9.07 -48.30 2.44
N GLY A 180 9.99 -47.58 3.11
CA GLY A 180 11.43 -47.68 2.88
C GLY A 180 11.89 -47.17 1.50
N ILE A 181 11.08 -46.33 0.84
CA ILE A 181 11.41 -45.75 -0.46
C ILE A 181 12.20 -44.46 -0.22
N LYS A 182 13.42 -44.39 -0.76
CA LYS A 182 14.18 -43.14 -0.81
C LYS A 182 13.47 -42.18 -1.76
N MET A 183 12.66 -41.29 -1.20
CA MET A 183 12.02 -40.21 -1.97
C MET A 183 13.09 -39.31 -2.59
N ALA A 184 12.83 -38.86 -3.82
CA ALA A 184 13.61 -37.77 -4.40
C ALA A 184 13.47 -36.54 -3.49
N ALA A 185 14.58 -35.83 -3.24
CA ALA A 185 14.60 -34.71 -2.29
C ALA A 185 13.63 -33.58 -2.65
N ASN A 186 13.23 -33.48 -3.92
CA ASN A 186 12.40 -32.42 -4.46
C ASN A 186 11.23 -32.97 -5.27
N ASN A 187 10.12 -32.24 -5.23
CA ASN A 187 8.93 -32.52 -6.02
C ASN A 187 9.21 -32.27 -7.52
N PRO A 188 8.95 -33.24 -8.43
CA PRO A 188 9.22 -33.09 -9.86
C PRO A 188 8.31 -32.08 -10.57
N TYR A 189 7.17 -31.72 -9.97
CA TYR A 189 6.15 -30.84 -10.56
C TYR A 189 6.22 -29.40 -10.07
N SER A 190 7.09 -29.08 -9.10
CA SER A 190 7.19 -27.73 -8.55
C SER A 190 8.61 -27.40 -8.12
N ALA A 191 9.08 -26.21 -8.53
CA ALA A 191 10.31 -25.62 -8.03
C ALA A 191 10.16 -24.98 -6.64
N VAL A 192 8.91 -24.82 -6.16
CA VAL A 192 8.62 -24.17 -4.87
C VAL A 192 8.81 -25.18 -3.74
N THR A 193 9.87 -25.01 -2.95
CA THR A 193 10.16 -25.89 -1.82
C THR A 193 9.40 -25.47 -0.55
N PRO A 194 9.15 -26.40 0.39
CA PRO A 194 8.56 -26.08 1.69
C PRO A 194 9.35 -25.02 2.47
N GLN A 195 10.68 -25.06 2.37
CA GLN A 195 11.57 -24.10 3.00
C GLN A 195 11.39 -22.70 2.39
N LEU A 196 11.26 -22.61 1.07
CA LEU A 196 10.98 -21.35 0.38
C LEU A 196 9.63 -20.77 0.80
N ILE A 197 8.60 -21.60 0.92
CA ILE A 197 7.27 -21.17 1.40
C ILE A 197 7.37 -20.57 2.79
N ASN A 198 8.05 -21.24 3.73
CA ASN A 198 8.22 -20.72 5.09
C ASN A 198 9.04 -19.42 5.12
N ALA A 199 10.13 -19.35 4.36
CA ALA A 199 10.95 -18.13 4.30
C ALA A 199 10.16 -16.92 3.77
N LYS A 200 9.33 -17.12 2.72
CA LYS A 200 8.46 -16.06 2.20
C LYS A 200 7.35 -15.70 3.17
N TRP A 201 6.74 -16.69 3.81
CA TRP A 201 5.73 -16.43 4.84
C TRP A 201 6.29 -15.60 5.99
N ASP A 202 7.46 -15.96 6.51
CA ASP A 202 8.12 -15.21 7.58
C ASP A 202 8.44 -13.77 7.13
N ARG A 203 8.81 -13.58 5.85
CA ARG A 203 9.02 -12.25 5.29
C ARG A 203 7.73 -11.43 5.23
N VAL A 204 6.62 -12.01 4.79
CA VAL A 204 5.30 -11.36 4.82
C VAL A 204 4.94 -10.96 6.26
N GLN A 205 5.10 -11.87 7.22
CA GLN A 205 4.81 -11.61 8.64
C GLN A 205 5.68 -10.48 9.23
N GLN A 206 6.92 -10.32 8.77
CA GLN A 206 7.79 -9.20 9.17
C GLN A 206 7.38 -7.87 8.54
N LEU A 207 6.88 -7.88 7.30
CA LEU A 207 6.51 -6.68 6.57
C LEU A 207 5.17 -6.09 7.04
N VAL A 208 4.25 -6.92 7.54
CA VAL A 208 2.95 -6.46 8.09
C VAL A 208 3.12 -5.38 9.18
N PRO A 209 3.85 -5.60 10.29
CA PRO A 209 4.00 -4.57 11.32
C PRO A 209 4.81 -3.35 10.86
N GLN A 210 5.71 -3.52 9.87
CA GLN A 210 6.43 -2.39 9.28
C GLN A 210 5.47 -1.49 8.48
N ARG A 211 4.53 -2.11 7.75
CA ARG A 211 3.48 -1.40 7.03
C ARG A 211 2.52 -0.71 7.99
N ASP A 212 2.10 -1.37 9.06
CA ASP A 212 1.29 -0.78 10.14
C ASP A 212 1.95 0.49 10.70
N ALA A 213 3.24 0.42 11.04
CA ALA A 213 3.98 1.56 11.57
C ALA A 213 4.05 2.72 10.56
N ALA A 214 4.36 2.44 9.29
CA ALA A 214 4.44 3.45 8.25
C ALA A 214 3.07 4.15 8.01
N LEU A 215 1.98 3.39 8.00
CA LEU A 215 0.63 3.93 7.88
C LEU A 215 0.24 4.78 9.10
N GLN A 216 0.62 4.36 10.31
CA GLN A 216 0.36 5.10 11.53
C GLN A 216 1.13 6.41 11.61
N ASP A 217 2.41 6.41 11.21
CA ASP A 217 3.24 7.61 11.13
C ASP A 217 2.67 8.62 10.14
N GLU A 218 2.21 8.14 8.98
CA GLU A 218 1.54 9.00 8.00
C GLU A 218 0.20 9.54 8.52
N GLN A 219 -0.59 8.72 9.22
CA GLN A 219 -1.84 9.16 9.83
C GLN A 219 -1.58 10.29 10.83
N ASN A 220 -0.55 10.15 11.67
CA ASN A 220 -0.14 11.18 12.62
C ASN A 220 0.28 12.47 11.89
N ARG A 221 1.04 12.35 10.79
CA ARG A 221 1.44 13.48 9.95
C ARG A 221 0.21 14.21 9.38
N GLN A 222 -0.75 13.48 8.82
CA GLN A 222 -1.97 14.07 8.26
C GLN A 222 -2.86 14.71 9.33
N GLN A 223 -2.94 14.13 10.54
CA GLN A 223 -3.64 14.74 11.67
C GLN A 223 -2.97 16.04 12.13
N CYS A 224 -1.64 16.09 12.19
CA CYS A 224 -0.88 17.30 12.49
C CYS A 224 -1.13 18.38 11.41
N ASN A 225 -1.10 18.00 10.13
CA ASN A 225 -1.36 18.91 9.02
C ASN A 225 -2.78 19.51 9.10
N GLU A 226 -3.79 18.69 9.37
CA GLU A 226 -5.17 19.17 9.55
C GLU A 226 -5.32 20.09 10.77
N ARG A 227 -4.58 19.85 11.86
CA ARG A 227 -4.55 20.77 13.01
C ARG A 227 -3.96 22.11 12.63
N LEU A 228 -2.85 22.15 11.88
CA LEU A 228 -2.26 23.39 11.38
C LEU A 228 -3.24 24.15 10.47
N ARG A 229 -3.90 23.46 9.53
CA ARG A 229 -4.94 24.06 8.67
C ARG A 229 -6.04 24.73 9.50
N ARG A 230 -6.54 24.05 10.54
CA ARG A 230 -7.59 24.58 11.42
C ARG A 230 -7.12 25.74 12.28
N GLN A 231 -5.90 25.69 12.82
CA GLN A 231 -5.33 26.77 13.62
C GLN A 231 -5.17 28.05 12.80
N PHE A 232 -4.56 27.92 11.61
CA PHE A 232 -4.45 29.02 10.66
C PHE A 232 -5.84 29.58 10.31
N ALA A 233 -6.78 28.71 9.96
CA ALA A 233 -8.13 29.14 9.58
C ALA A 233 -8.87 29.86 10.71
N ALA A 234 -8.77 29.36 11.95
CA ALA A 234 -9.38 30.00 13.11
C ALA A 234 -8.85 31.42 13.30
N GLN A 235 -7.54 31.62 13.16
CA GLN A 235 -6.92 32.94 13.30
C GLN A 235 -7.26 33.84 12.09
N ALA A 236 -7.13 33.32 10.87
CA ALA A 236 -7.40 34.07 9.64
C ALA A 236 -8.86 34.53 9.54
N ASN A 237 -9.81 33.70 9.97
CA ASN A 237 -11.23 34.03 9.97
C ASN A 237 -11.60 35.12 11.00
N VAL A 238 -10.73 35.43 11.96
CA VAL A 238 -10.88 36.55 12.88
C VAL A 238 -10.14 37.78 12.37
N VAL A 239 -8.89 37.60 11.93
CA VAL A 239 -8.02 38.66 11.43
C VAL A 239 -8.57 39.28 10.14
N GLY A 240 -9.03 38.48 9.19
CA GLY A 240 -9.52 38.95 7.89
C GLY A 240 -10.66 39.97 8.03
N PRO A 241 -11.78 39.64 8.71
CA PRO A 241 -12.85 40.60 8.95
C PRO A 241 -12.41 41.81 9.79
N TRP A 242 -11.50 41.62 10.75
CA TRP A 242 -10.96 42.74 11.53
C TRP A 242 -10.22 43.75 10.64
N ILE A 243 -9.39 43.27 9.72
CA ILE A 243 -8.68 44.10 8.74
C ILE A 243 -9.68 44.82 7.83
N GLN A 244 -10.66 44.10 7.27
CA GLN A 244 -11.68 44.69 6.40
C GLN A 244 -12.46 45.80 7.11
N ASN A 245 -12.96 45.53 8.32
CA ASN A 245 -13.69 46.51 9.12
C ASN A 245 -12.82 47.74 9.43
N LYS A 246 -11.55 47.55 9.81
CA LYS A 246 -10.64 48.68 10.09
C LYS A 246 -10.30 49.49 8.85
N MET A 247 -10.14 48.86 7.69
CA MET A 247 -9.96 49.57 6.42
C MET A 247 -11.19 50.40 6.06
N GLU A 248 -12.40 49.86 6.23
CA GLU A 248 -13.65 50.59 6.00
C GLU A 248 -13.83 51.76 7.00
N GLU A 249 -13.51 51.56 8.28
CA GLU A 249 -13.54 52.61 9.31
C GLU A 249 -12.58 53.75 8.99
N ILE A 250 -11.33 53.45 8.61
CA ILE A 250 -10.33 54.45 8.22
C ILE A 250 -10.76 55.17 6.94
N GLY A 251 -11.24 54.43 5.93
CA GLY A 251 -11.74 55.01 4.68
C GLY A 251 -12.94 55.93 4.88
N ARG A 252 -13.78 55.66 5.88
CA ARG A 252 -14.92 56.50 6.24
C ARG A 252 -14.50 57.86 6.80
N ILE A 253 -13.44 57.93 7.61
CA ILE A 253 -12.92 59.23 8.11
C ILE A 253 -12.57 60.16 6.95
N SER A 254 -12.02 59.59 5.86
CA SER A 254 -11.64 60.34 4.66
C SER A 254 -12.84 60.79 3.81
N LEU A 255 -13.94 60.02 3.82
CA LEU A 255 -15.10 60.24 2.94
C LEU A 255 -16.23 61.03 3.62
N GLU A 256 -16.43 60.82 4.92
CA GLU A 256 -17.44 61.49 5.72
C GLU A 256 -16.78 62.67 6.44
N LEU A 257 -16.76 63.83 5.78
CA LEU A 257 -16.23 65.13 6.27
C LEU A 257 -17.02 65.71 7.47
N HIS A 258 -17.27 64.91 8.51
CA HIS A 258 -18.00 65.31 9.70
C HIS A 258 -17.03 65.47 10.88
N GLY A 259 -17.04 66.64 11.52
CA GLY A 259 -16.17 66.97 12.65
C GLY A 259 -15.04 67.93 12.30
N THR A 260 -14.28 68.36 13.30
CA THR A 260 -13.09 69.20 13.10
C THR A 260 -11.90 68.36 12.64
N LEU A 261 -10.90 68.99 12.03
CA LEU A 261 -9.62 68.33 11.68
C LEU A 261 -8.97 67.70 12.91
N GLU A 262 -9.11 68.35 14.05
CA GLU A 262 -8.64 67.87 15.35
C GLU A 262 -9.36 66.58 15.78
N ASP A 263 -10.68 66.49 15.57
CA ASP A 263 -11.45 65.27 15.86
C ASP A 263 -11.04 64.11 14.92
N GLN A 264 -10.82 64.40 13.63
CA GLN A 264 -10.36 63.41 12.65
C GLN A 264 -8.96 62.88 13.00
N LEU A 265 -8.04 63.77 13.40
CA LEU A 265 -6.71 63.40 13.86
C LEU A 265 -6.76 62.54 15.13
N GLN A 266 -7.62 62.90 16.09
CA GLN A 266 -7.79 62.15 17.32
C GLN A 266 -8.35 60.74 17.05
N GLN A 267 -9.28 60.59 16.10
CA GLN A 267 -9.78 59.29 15.66
C GLN A 267 -8.68 58.45 14.99
N LEU A 268 -7.86 59.03 14.11
CA LEU A 268 -6.75 58.33 13.48
C LEU A 268 -5.71 57.85 14.51
N GLN A 269 -5.38 58.65 15.52
CA GLN A 269 -4.49 58.24 16.61
C GLN A 269 -5.07 57.10 17.46
N LEU A 270 -6.40 57.03 17.62
CA LEU A 270 -7.05 55.90 18.29
C LEU A 270 -6.97 54.62 17.45
N TYR A 271 -7.17 54.73 16.13
CA TYR A 271 -7.01 53.60 15.23
C TYR A 271 -5.56 53.11 15.19
N GLU A 272 -4.58 54.00 15.12
CA GLU A 272 -3.15 53.66 15.20
C GLU A 272 -2.85 52.81 16.45
N ARG A 273 -3.31 53.23 17.63
CA ARG A 273 -3.12 52.45 18.87
C ARG A 273 -3.80 51.07 18.79
N SER A 274 -5.02 51.01 18.27
CA SER A 274 -5.76 49.75 18.10
C SER A 274 -5.02 48.78 17.15
N ILE A 275 -4.35 49.30 16.12
CA ILE A 275 -3.58 48.49 15.17
C ILE A 275 -2.31 47.96 15.82
N VAL A 276 -1.58 48.83 16.55
CA VAL A 276 -0.38 48.43 17.30
C VAL A 276 -0.70 47.36 18.33
N GLU A 277 -1.84 47.47 19.02
CA GLU A 277 -2.30 46.48 19.98
C GLU A 277 -2.68 45.14 19.33
N TYR A 278 -3.21 45.17 18.10
CA TYR A 278 -3.60 43.97 17.37
C TYR A 278 -2.44 43.28 16.63
N LYS A 279 -1.31 43.96 16.44
CA LYS A 279 -0.12 43.45 15.74
C LYS A 279 0.33 42.03 16.16
N PRO A 280 0.36 41.65 17.46
CA PRO A 280 0.75 40.29 17.86
C PRO A 280 -0.13 39.19 17.25
N ASN A 281 -1.41 39.48 16.96
CA ASN A 281 -2.32 38.52 16.32
C ASN A 281 -1.98 38.28 14.84
N LEU A 282 -1.39 39.28 14.17
CA LEU A 282 -0.89 39.19 12.80
C LEU A 282 0.42 38.39 12.76
N GLU A 283 1.33 38.67 13.69
CA GLU A 283 2.58 37.91 13.84
C GLU A 283 2.31 36.42 14.13
N LEU A 284 1.31 36.11 14.96
CA LEU A 284 0.87 34.74 15.21
C LEU A 284 0.32 34.06 13.94
N LEU A 285 -0.46 34.80 13.14
CA LEU A 285 -1.01 34.28 11.89
C LEU A 285 0.10 33.98 10.87
N GLU A 286 1.10 34.86 10.76
CA GLU A 286 2.28 34.68 9.92
C GLU A 286 3.11 33.48 10.38
N GLN A 287 3.32 33.32 11.69
CA GLN A 287 3.99 32.15 12.24
C GLN A 287 3.27 30.85 11.89
N GLN A 288 1.94 30.81 12.02
CA GLN A 288 1.13 29.64 11.64
C GLN A 288 1.22 29.33 10.16
N HIS A 289 1.28 30.36 9.31
CA HIS A 289 1.47 30.19 7.87
C HIS A 289 2.84 29.60 7.55
N GLN A 290 3.90 30.09 8.19
CA GLN A 290 5.26 29.58 8.05
C GLN A 290 5.34 28.09 8.42
N LEU A 291 4.73 27.69 9.54
CA LEU A 291 4.64 26.27 9.94
C LEU A 291 3.90 25.42 8.90
N GLY A 292 2.86 25.96 8.27
CA GLY A 292 2.15 25.31 7.17
C GLY A 292 3.04 25.09 5.94
N GLN A 293 3.81 26.11 5.54
CA GLN A 293 4.74 26.01 4.41
C GLN A 293 5.87 25.00 4.67
N GLU A 294 6.44 25.00 5.88
CA GLU A 294 7.46 24.02 6.31
C GLU A 294 6.92 22.58 6.30
N ALA A 295 5.63 22.41 6.61
CA ALA A 295 4.92 21.14 6.50
C ALA A 295 4.43 20.82 5.07
N LEU A 296 4.76 21.66 4.07
CA LEU A 296 4.35 21.55 2.66
C LEU A 296 2.83 21.53 2.46
N ILE A 297 2.10 22.29 3.26
CA ILE A 297 0.64 22.43 3.19
C ILE A 297 0.31 23.71 2.42
N PHE A 298 -0.32 23.56 1.25
CA PHE A 298 -0.66 24.69 0.38
C PHE A 298 -2.17 24.88 0.18
N ASP A 299 -2.98 23.98 0.73
CA ASP A 299 -4.43 24.01 0.66
C ASP A 299 -5.05 24.11 2.06
N ASN A 300 -6.11 24.91 2.16
CA ASN A 300 -6.89 25.01 3.40
C ASN A 300 -8.39 25.13 3.10
N LYS A 301 -9.14 24.06 3.34
CA LYS A 301 -10.59 24.03 3.17
C LYS A 301 -11.37 24.79 4.24
N HIS A 302 -10.72 25.23 5.31
CA HIS A 302 -11.36 25.82 6.50
C HIS A 302 -11.38 27.36 6.48
N SER A 303 -10.72 28.00 5.52
CA SER A 303 -10.70 29.45 5.38
C SER A 303 -10.53 29.86 3.93
N ASN A 304 -11.19 30.97 3.55
CA ASN A 304 -11.01 31.62 2.25
C ASN A 304 -9.91 32.71 2.29
N TYR A 305 -9.28 32.90 3.44
CA TYR A 305 -8.18 33.86 3.62
C TYR A 305 -6.84 33.16 3.39
N THR A 306 -5.94 33.82 2.65
CA THR A 306 -4.58 33.34 2.38
C THR A 306 -3.58 34.43 2.75
N MET A 307 -2.39 34.06 3.22
CA MET A 307 -1.33 35.05 3.47
C MET A 307 -0.77 35.63 2.17
N GLU A 308 -0.80 34.87 1.07
CA GLU A 308 -0.29 35.33 -0.22
C GLU A 308 -1.25 36.29 -0.95
N VAL A 309 -0.67 37.27 -1.66
CA VAL A 309 -1.33 38.16 -2.64
C VAL A 309 -1.16 37.63 -4.07
N SER A 310 -0.55 36.45 -4.24
CA SER A 310 -0.17 35.89 -5.54
C SER A 310 -1.39 35.57 -6.40
N GLY A 311 -1.60 36.38 -7.44
CA GLY A 311 -2.82 36.46 -8.27
C GLY A 311 -3.22 35.24 -9.11
N ALA A 312 -2.71 34.04 -8.82
CA ALA A 312 -2.98 32.82 -9.61
C ALA A 312 -4.22 32.02 -9.14
N HIS A 313 -4.68 32.18 -7.90
CA HIS A 313 -5.87 31.49 -7.36
C HIS A 313 -7.11 32.41 -7.25
N ARG A 314 -7.11 33.50 -8.03
CA ARG A 314 -8.11 34.59 -8.02
C ARG A 314 -9.45 34.14 -8.62
N GLY A 315 -10.20 33.37 -7.86
CA GLY A 315 -11.66 33.29 -8.00
C GLY A 315 -12.39 33.76 -6.75
N GLN A 316 -11.88 33.39 -5.57
CA GLN A 316 -12.66 33.48 -4.32
C GLN A 316 -11.83 33.75 -3.04
N CYS A 317 -10.50 33.85 -3.11
CA CYS A 317 -9.65 34.01 -1.92
C CYS A 317 -9.25 35.49 -1.68
N VAL A 318 -9.24 35.93 -0.41
CA VAL A 318 -8.80 37.27 0.02
C VAL A 318 -7.38 37.18 0.57
N GLY A 319 -6.44 37.91 -0.05
CA GLY A 319 -5.03 37.90 0.32
C GLY A 319 -4.71 38.90 1.42
N LEU A 320 -4.32 38.42 2.60
CA LEU A 320 -4.07 39.25 3.78
C LEU A 320 -2.71 39.97 3.74
N GLY A 321 -1.72 39.46 2.99
CA GLY A 321 -0.38 40.04 2.95
C GLY A 321 -0.35 41.48 2.43
N GLY A 322 -1.13 41.80 1.39
CA GLY A 322 -1.16 43.15 0.82
C GLY A 322 -1.73 44.15 1.80
N ASP A 323 -2.75 43.71 2.54
CA ASP A 323 -3.38 44.51 3.57
C ASP A 323 -2.44 44.66 4.77
N ILE A 324 -1.82 43.59 5.30
CA ILE A 324 -0.91 43.54 6.47
C ILE A 324 0.43 44.26 6.26
N TRP A 325 1.03 44.19 5.07
CA TRP A 325 2.28 44.89 4.77
C TRP A 325 2.05 46.34 4.30
N GLY A 326 0.79 46.70 3.99
CA GLY A 326 0.35 48.06 3.66
C GLY A 326 0.13 48.99 4.85
N TRP A 327 0.19 48.49 6.10
CA TRP A 327 0.03 49.30 7.33
C TRP A 327 1.26 50.15 7.69
N GLY A 328 2.30 50.18 6.84
CA GLY A 328 3.51 50.99 7.05
C GLY A 328 3.25 52.50 7.15
N GLU A 329 2.12 52.98 6.61
CA GLU A 329 1.49 54.28 6.85
C GLU A 329 0.05 54.20 6.29
N PRO A 330 -1.01 54.65 7.00
CA PRO A 330 -2.36 54.74 6.42
C PRO A 330 -2.30 55.48 5.06
N PRO A 331 -3.03 55.06 4.01
CA PRO A 331 -2.99 55.73 2.70
C PRO A 331 -3.25 57.24 2.81
N ILE A 332 -4.12 57.63 3.74
CA ILE A 332 -4.39 59.03 4.06
C ILE A 332 -3.20 59.73 4.72
N MET A 333 -2.46 59.06 5.60
CA MET A 333 -1.20 59.59 6.15
C MET A 333 -0.14 59.70 5.06
N GLN A 334 -0.14 58.79 4.09
CA GLN A 334 0.75 58.87 2.93
C GLN A 334 0.37 60.04 2.02
N GLU A 335 -0.92 60.33 1.81
CA GLU A 335 -1.40 61.51 1.09
C GLU A 335 -1.12 62.82 1.83
N PHE A 336 -1.34 62.85 3.15
CA PHE A 336 -0.97 63.97 4.02
C PHE A 336 0.53 64.20 4.01
N ARG A 337 1.34 63.14 4.08
CA ARG A 337 2.81 63.22 4.10
C ARG A 337 3.38 63.54 2.73
N ALA A 338 2.80 63.04 1.64
CA ALA A 338 3.16 63.40 0.28
C ALA A 338 2.84 64.87 0.01
N SER A 339 1.66 65.35 0.45
CA SER A 339 1.29 66.76 0.34
C SER A 339 2.20 67.63 1.22
N PHE A 340 2.42 67.24 2.47
CA PHE A 340 3.33 67.93 3.39
C PHE A 340 4.75 68.03 2.81
N ASN A 341 5.33 66.93 2.33
CA ASN A 341 6.65 66.91 1.70
C ASN A 341 6.70 67.70 0.38
N HIS A 342 5.58 67.85 -0.33
CA HIS A 342 5.49 68.68 -1.53
C HIS A 342 5.63 70.17 -1.19
N PHE A 343 5.10 70.59 -0.04
CA PHE A 343 5.14 71.98 0.42
C PHE A 343 6.34 72.31 1.34
N ASP A 344 6.92 71.32 2.04
CA ASP A 344 8.15 71.43 2.85
C ASP A 344 9.40 71.33 1.96
N LYS A 345 9.60 72.33 1.10
CA LYS A 345 10.69 72.37 0.10
C LYS A 345 12.09 72.48 0.72
N ASP A 346 12.16 73.00 1.93
CA ASP A 346 13.34 73.22 2.74
C ASP A 346 13.64 72.06 3.70
N HIS A 347 12.77 71.05 3.75
CA HIS A 347 12.91 69.82 4.54
C HIS A 347 13.20 70.11 6.02
N CYS A 348 12.64 71.20 6.53
CA CYS A 348 12.86 71.63 7.92
C CYS A 348 11.90 70.92 8.88
N GLY A 349 10.90 70.18 8.35
CA GLY A 349 9.90 69.47 9.14
C GLY A 349 8.82 70.38 9.70
N SER A 350 8.70 71.61 9.21
CA SER A 350 7.68 72.59 9.62
C SER A 350 7.25 73.45 8.45
N LEU A 351 5.95 73.59 8.21
CA LEU A 351 5.43 74.47 7.15
C LEU A 351 5.19 75.88 7.68
N GLY A 352 5.60 76.89 6.92
CA GLY A 352 5.21 78.28 7.20
C GLY A 352 3.69 78.48 7.04
N PRO A 353 3.11 79.59 7.56
CA PRO A 353 1.66 79.81 7.53
C PRO A 353 1.01 79.75 6.14
N GLU A 354 1.71 80.29 5.12
CA GLU A 354 1.24 80.29 3.72
C GLU A 354 1.39 78.91 3.06
N GLU A 355 2.45 78.16 3.39
CA GLU A 355 2.72 76.81 2.87
C GLU A 355 1.77 75.79 3.50
N PHE A 356 1.48 75.95 4.80
CA PHE A 356 0.50 75.16 5.52
C PHE A 356 -0.90 75.39 4.94
N LYS A 357 -1.26 76.65 4.65
CA LYS A 357 -2.53 76.97 3.99
C LYS A 357 -2.64 76.34 2.60
N ALA A 358 -1.58 76.42 1.79
CA ALA A 358 -1.54 75.80 0.46
C ALA A 358 -1.64 74.26 0.53
N CYS A 359 -1.01 73.65 1.54
CA CYS A 359 -1.11 72.20 1.81
C CYS A 359 -2.55 71.80 2.19
N LEU A 360 -3.22 72.56 3.05
CA LEU A 360 -4.61 72.30 3.42
C LEU A 360 -5.56 72.42 2.21
N ILE A 361 -5.35 73.43 1.37
CA ILE A 361 -6.13 73.61 0.12
C ILE A 361 -5.88 72.45 -0.85
N SER A 362 -4.64 71.96 -1.00
CA SER A 362 -4.34 70.82 -1.87
C SER A 362 -4.96 69.51 -1.38
N LEU A 363 -5.17 69.40 -0.07
CA LEU A 363 -5.85 68.28 0.59
C LEU A 363 -7.38 68.43 0.53
N GLY A 364 -7.91 69.51 -0.07
CA GLY A 364 -9.33 69.74 -0.27
C GLY A 364 -10.03 70.50 0.85
N TYR A 365 -9.29 71.05 1.82
CA TYR A 365 -9.85 71.88 2.89
C TYR A 365 -9.90 73.35 2.46
N ASP A 366 -11.10 73.94 2.45
CA ASP A 366 -11.29 75.33 2.06
C ASP A 366 -11.00 76.25 3.26
N VAL A 367 -9.84 76.91 3.23
CA VAL A 367 -9.41 77.83 4.29
C VAL A 367 -9.83 79.24 3.89
N GLU A 368 -11.08 79.60 4.20
CA GLU A 368 -11.56 80.98 4.02
C GLU A 368 -10.68 81.95 4.82
N ASN A 369 -10.32 83.06 4.17
CA ASN A 369 -9.51 84.13 4.76
C ASN A 369 -10.34 84.94 5.76
N ASP A 370 -10.48 84.46 7.00
CA ASP A 370 -10.88 85.36 8.08
C ASP A 370 -9.66 86.16 8.55
N ARG A 371 -9.60 87.41 8.06
CA ARG A 371 -8.82 88.46 8.70
C ARG A 371 -9.48 88.79 10.05
N GLN A 372 -8.81 88.47 11.14
CA GLN A 372 -8.82 89.29 12.36
C GLN A 372 -7.43 89.40 12.96
#